data_AF-A0A7C4LJV8-F1
#
_entry.id   AF-A0A7C4LJV8-F1
#
_cell.length_a   1.000
_cell.length_b   1.000
_cell.length_c   1.000
_cell.angle_alpha   90.00
_cell.angle_beta   90.00
_cell.angle_gamma   90.00
#
_symmetry.space_group_name_H-M   'P 1'
#
loop_
_entity.id
_entity.type
_entity.pdbx_description
1 polymer ?
#
loop_
_entity_poly.entity_id
_entity_poly.type
_entity_poly.pdbx_seq_one_letter_code
_entity_poly.pdbx_strand_id
1 'polypeptide(L)'
;EGEAGKWSVTGPSGERLTGYYALSFRLRQLAEDFPDFFSPSFLSRVQPEEVWEFLGPIPLPSWRAKALNEVGALLARFGSASHFFSQAKNSAQKLVELVTSHLPMFRDTALYRGKWVPFYKRAQILVADLWGTFWGKGFGEFPDLSWLTAFADYKLPQILWDRGAICLAPSLAGRILARELIPRGSEEEVELRAATVVAVEELVGLLRERGREILPFQVDWLLWNLSQRGFPFLIIAPSPGPISHGV
;
A
#
# COMPACT_ATOMS: atom_id res chain seq x y z
N GLU A 1 11.35 -27.14 9.99
CA GLU A 1 10.19 -26.97 9.10
C GLU A 1 10.45 -25.75 8.24
N GLY A 2 10.45 -25.93 6.92
CA GLY A 2 10.98 -24.97 5.96
C GLY A 2 10.23 -23.64 5.97
N GLU A 3 10.91 -22.57 5.53
CA GLU A 3 10.32 -21.25 5.29
C GLU A 3 8.90 -21.40 4.73
N ALA A 4 7.89 -20.95 5.48
CA ALA A 4 6.54 -20.83 4.95
C ALA A 4 6.64 -19.90 3.73
N GLY A 5 6.65 -20.49 2.54
CA GLY A 5 6.92 -19.78 1.30
C GLY A 5 5.96 -18.61 1.13
N LYS A 6 6.45 -17.50 0.58
CA LYS A 6 5.63 -16.34 0.22
C LYS A 6 4.36 -16.81 -0.50
N TRP A 7 3.20 -16.43 0.03
CA TRP A 7 1.89 -16.79 -0.55
C TRP A 7 1.89 -16.52 -2.06
N SER A 8 1.43 -17.52 -2.80
CA SER A 8 1.50 -17.56 -4.25
C SER A 8 0.31 -18.27 -4.85
N VAL A 9 0.02 -17.95 -6.12
CA VAL A 9 -1.01 -18.60 -6.92
C VAL A 9 -0.45 -18.95 -8.29
N THR A 10 -1.02 -19.96 -8.94
CA THR A 10 -0.65 -20.35 -10.30
C THR A 10 -1.32 -19.40 -11.29
N GLY A 11 -0.52 -18.71 -12.09
CA GLY A 11 -0.97 -17.80 -13.14
C GLY A 11 -1.46 -18.53 -14.39
N PRO A 12 -1.97 -17.78 -15.38
CA PRO A 12 -2.59 -18.33 -16.58
C PRO A 12 -1.66 -19.17 -17.47
N SER A 13 -0.35 -18.93 -17.41
CA SER A 13 0.66 -19.71 -18.16
C SER A 13 1.35 -20.77 -17.29
N GLY A 14 0.80 -21.06 -16.10
CA GLY A 14 1.40 -21.98 -15.12
C GLY A 14 2.51 -21.36 -14.27
N GLU A 15 2.78 -20.07 -14.41
CA GLU A 15 3.81 -19.37 -13.66
C GLU A 15 3.40 -19.13 -12.20
N ARG A 16 4.37 -19.12 -11.28
CA ARG A 16 4.11 -18.81 -9.87
C ARG A 16 4.04 -17.31 -9.64
N LEU A 17 2.84 -16.77 -9.43
CA LEU A 17 2.61 -15.38 -9.06
C LEU A 17 2.72 -15.21 -7.54
N THR A 18 3.29 -14.09 -7.06
CA THR A 18 3.37 -13.78 -5.62
C THR A 18 2.98 -12.34 -5.32
N GLY A 19 2.65 -12.03 -4.06
CA GLY A 19 2.42 -10.66 -3.61
C GLY A 19 1.28 -9.97 -4.34
N TYR A 20 1.51 -8.75 -4.86
CA TYR A 20 0.51 -7.97 -5.56
C TYR A 20 -0.07 -8.69 -6.79
N TYR A 21 0.78 -9.29 -7.63
CA TYR A 21 0.35 -9.98 -8.85
C TYR A 21 -0.54 -11.20 -8.56
N ALA A 22 -0.25 -11.93 -7.48
CA ALA A 22 -1.10 -13.03 -7.04
C ALA A 22 -2.48 -12.55 -6.57
N LEU A 23 -2.51 -11.44 -5.81
CA LEU A 23 -3.76 -10.86 -5.32
C LEU A 23 -4.61 -10.31 -6.46
N SER A 24 -4.02 -9.53 -7.37
CA SER A 24 -4.75 -8.97 -8.50
C SER A 24 -5.30 -10.06 -9.41
N PHE A 25 -4.54 -11.12 -9.66
CA PHE A 25 -5.00 -12.27 -10.41
C PHE A 25 -6.20 -12.96 -9.76
N ARG A 26 -6.15 -13.27 -8.45
CA ARG A 26 -7.29 -13.90 -7.75
C ARG A 26 -8.52 -13.03 -7.71
N LEU A 27 -8.36 -11.72 -7.44
CA LEU A 27 -9.50 -10.80 -7.43
C LEU A 27 -10.14 -10.68 -8.82
N ARG A 28 -9.33 -10.71 -9.88
CA ARG A 28 -9.84 -10.76 -11.26
C ARG A 28 -10.64 -12.04 -11.50
N GLN A 29 -10.11 -13.21 -11.14
CA GLN A 29 -10.84 -14.47 -11.29
C GLN A 29 -12.18 -14.42 -10.54
N LEU A 30 -12.21 -13.90 -9.31
CA LEU A 30 -13.47 -13.72 -8.59
C LEU A 30 -14.44 -12.79 -9.32
N ALA A 31 -13.95 -11.72 -9.94
CA ALA A 31 -14.81 -10.78 -10.66
C ALA A 31 -15.40 -11.42 -11.93
N GLU A 32 -14.67 -12.33 -12.57
CA GLU A 32 -15.10 -13.05 -13.78
C GLU A 32 -16.01 -14.25 -13.44
N ASP A 33 -15.64 -15.06 -12.44
CA ASP A 33 -16.30 -16.33 -12.11
C ASP A 33 -17.43 -16.18 -11.08
N PHE A 34 -17.31 -15.21 -10.16
CA PHE A 34 -18.27 -14.99 -9.06
C PHE A 34 -18.44 -13.49 -8.73
N PRO A 35 -18.99 -12.68 -9.66
CA PRO A 35 -19.08 -11.23 -9.51
C PRO A 35 -19.84 -10.77 -8.26
N ASP A 36 -20.79 -11.57 -7.77
CA ASP A 36 -21.56 -11.29 -6.55
C ASP A 36 -20.69 -11.17 -5.29
N PHE A 37 -19.47 -11.70 -5.32
CA PHE A 37 -18.45 -11.48 -4.28
C PHE A 37 -18.26 -9.99 -3.98
N PHE A 38 -18.31 -9.13 -5.00
CA PHE A 38 -18.11 -7.68 -4.88
C PHE A 38 -19.40 -6.91 -4.58
N SER A 39 -20.52 -7.59 -4.36
CA SER A 39 -21.76 -6.92 -3.95
C SER A 39 -21.61 -6.31 -2.55
N PRO A 40 -22.27 -5.17 -2.26
CA PRO A 40 -22.21 -4.57 -0.93
C PRO A 40 -22.61 -5.54 0.19
N SER A 41 -23.63 -6.35 -0.06
CA SER A 41 -24.17 -7.31 0.91
C SER A 41 -23.19 -8.46 1.21
N PHE A 42 -22.47 -8.93 0.20
CA PHE A 42 -21.47 -9.98 0.38
C PHE A 42 -20.24 -9.41 1.08
N LEU A 43 -19.68 -8.32 0.55
CA LEU A 43 -18.49 -7.69 1.09
C LEU A 43 -18.64 -7.28 2.55
N SER A 44 -19.83 -6.85 3.00
CA SER A 44 -20.06 -6.35 4.37
C SER A 44 -19.97 -7.43 5.46
N ARG A 45 -20.00 -8.73 5.09
CA ARG A 45 -20.09 -9.85 6.03
C ARG A 45 -19.00 -10.89 5.88
N VAL A 46 -18.02 -10.65 5.01
CA VAL A 46 -16.94 -11.60 4.73
C VAL A 46 -16.23 -11.96 6.02
N GLN A 47 -16.07 -13.26 6.24
CA GLN A 47 -15.32 -13.83 7.36
C GLN A 47 -13.89 -14.21 6.96
N PRO A 48 -12.96 -14.34 7.91
CA PRO A 48 -11.57 -14.74 7.64
C PRO A 48 -11.45 -16.05 6.84
N GLU A 49 -12.34 -17.00 7.08
CA GLU A 49 -12.36 -18.31 6.42
C GLU A 49 -12.76 -18.18 4.94
N GLU A 50 -13.75 -17.33 4.64
CA GLU A 50 -14.14 -17.03 3.27
C GLU A 50 -13.01 -16.32 2.50
N VAL A 51 -12.23 -15.46 3.17
CA VAL A 51 -11.02 -14.88 2.55
C VAL A 51 -10.07 -15.97 2.08
N TRP A 52 -9.89 -17.04 2.86
CA TRP A 52 -9.04 -18.15 2.46
C TRP A 52 -9.66 -19.02 1.36
N GLU A 53 -10.96 -19.25 1.42
CA GLU A 53 -11.68 -19.97 0.37
C GLU A 53 -11.51 -19.29 -0.99
N PHE A 54 -11.72 -17.97 -1.05
CA PHE A 54 -11.70 -17.22 -2.30
C PHE A 54 -10.29 -16.82 -2.75
N LEU A 55 -9.40 -16.45 -1.82
CA LEU A 55 -8.05 -15.95 -2.14
C LEU A 55 -6.93 -16.96 -1.86
N GLY A 56 -7.24 -18.16 -1.37
CA GLY A 56 -6.24 -19.11 -0.89
C GLY A 56 -5.62 -18.68 0.45
N PRO A 57 -4.54 -19.32 0.92
CA PRO A 57 -3.95 -19.11 2.25
C PRO A 57 -3.17 -17.78 2.36
N ILE A 58 -3.82 -16.68 2.00
CA ILE A 58 -3.27 -15.33 1.99
C ILE A 58 -3.02 -14.87 3.44
N PRO A 59 -1.91 -14.17 3.71
CA PRO A 59 -1.63 -13.70 5.07
C PRO A 59 -2.66 -12.70 5.58
N LEU A 60 -2.87 -12.70 6.90
CA LEU A 60 -3.74 -11.77 7.63
C LEU A 60 -5.21 -11.81 7.20
N PRO A 61 -5.86 -13.00 7.15
CA PRO A 61 -7.23 -13.13 6.68
C PRO A 61 -8.21 -12.26 7.47
N SER A 62 -8.06 -12.14 8.79
CA SER A 62 -8.95 -11.32 9.63
C SER A 62 -8.88 -9.83 9.30
N TRP A 63 -7.68 -9.31 9.02
CA TRP A 63 -7.53 -7.92 8.59
C TRP A 63 -8.06 -7.68 7.18
N ARG A 64 -7.99 -8.68 6.31
CA ARG A 64 -8.54 -8.62 4.95
C ARG A 64 -10.06 -8.66 4.97
N ALA A 65 -10.65 -9.57 5.75
CA ALA A 65 -12.09 -9.62 6.00
C ALA A 65 -12.60 -8.28 6.51
N LYS A 66 -11.94 -7.69 7.52
CA LYS A 66 -12.28 -6.34 8.00
C LYS A 66 -12.20 -5.28 6.91
N ALA A 67 -11.16 -5.28 6.08
CA ALA A 67 -11.03 -4.31 4.98
C ALA A 67 -12.13 -4.49 3.92
N LEU A 68 -12.50 -5.73 3.58
CA LEU A 68 -13.61 -6.03 2.68
C LEU A 68 -14.94 -5.56 3.28
N ASN A 69 -15.17 -5.79 4.58
CA ASN A 69 -16.36 -5.36 5.29
C ASN A 69 -16.51 -3.84 5.31
N GLU A 70 -15.41 -3.08 5.51
CA GLU A 70 -15.42 -1.62 5.41
C GLU A 70 -15.80 -1.14 4.00
N VAL A 71 -15.27 -1.79 2.95
CA VAL A 71 -15.64 -1.48 1.56
C VAL A 71 -17.10 -1.82 1.30
N GLY A 72 -17.59 -2.98 1.75
CA GLY A 72 -18.99 -3.38 1.61
C GLY A 72 -19.95 -2.37 2.24
N ALA A 73 -19.66 -1.93 3.46
CA ALA A 73 -20.46 -0.93 4.17
C ALA A 73 -20.43 0.43 3.45
N LEU A 74 -19.29 0.83 2.90
CA LEU A 74 -19.17 2.02 2.07
C LEU A 74 -20.06 1.90 0.81
N LEU A 75 -19.97 0.79 0.09
CA LEU A 75 -20.77 0.59 -1.12
C LEU A 75 -22.27 0.53 -0.80
N ALA A 76 -22.68 -0.05 0.32
CA ALA A 76 -24.07 -0.06 0.76
C ALA A 76 -24.60 1.35 1.03
N ARG A 77 -23.74 2.23 1.58
CA ARG A 77 -24.09 3.63 1.85
C ARG A 77 -24.16 4.50 0.60
N PHE A 78 -23.22 4.32 -0.32
CA PHE A 78 -23.09 5.16 -1.52
C PHE A 78 -23.74 4.55 -2.77
N GLY A 79 -24.22 3.32 -2.71
CA GLY A 79 -24.81 2.57 -3.82
C GLY A 79 -23.76 1.93 -4.74
N SER A 80 -22.71 2.67 -5.11
CA SER A 80 -21.63 2.15 -5.96
C SER A 80 -20.29 2.86 -5.71
N ALA A 81 -19.19 2.22 -6.14
CA ALA A 81 -17.87 2.83 -6.13
C ALA A 81 -17.81 4.05 -7.05
N SER A 82 -18.46 4.00 -8.22
CA SER A 82 -18.51 5.11 -9.17
C SER A 82 -19.19 6.36 -8.59
N HIS A 83 -20.30 6.18 -7.85
CA HIS A 83 -20.97 7.29 -7.18
C HIS A 83 -20.17 7.82 -6.00
N PHE A 84 -19.45 6.96 -5.27
CA PHE A 84 -18.52 7.40 -4.24
C PHE A 84 -17.37 8.23 -4.83
N PHE A 85 -16.72 7.76 -5.89
CA PHE A 85 -15.62 8.47 -6.54
C PHE A 85 -16.05 9.79 -7.17
N SER A 86 -17.27 9.90 -7.70
CA SER A 86 -17.76 11.16 -8.28
C SER A 86 -17.89 12.29 -7.24
N GLN A 87 -18.00 11.96 -5.94
CA GLN A 87 -18.02 12.98 -4.87
C GLN A 87 -16.71 13.78 -4.80
N ALA A 88 -15.60 13.22 -5.26
CA ALA A 88 -14.31 13.89 -5.28
C ALA A 88 -14.22 14.99 -6.35
N LYS A 89 -15.14 15.02 -7.33
CA LYS A 89 -15.16 15.97 -8.46
C LYS A 89 -13.80 16.07 -9.15
N ASN A 90 -13.23 14.91 -9.48
CA ASN A 90 -11.92 14.77 -10.14
C ASN A 90 -10.72 15.35 -9.36
N SER A 91 -10.83 15.59 -8.05
CA SER A 91 -9.68 16.00 -7.22
C SER A 91 -9.06 14.81 -6.50
N ALA A 92 -7.77 14.60 -6.72
CA ALA A 92 -6.93 13.63 -6.02
C ALA A 92 -6.97 13.87 -4.50
N GLN A 93 -6.77 15.13 -4.08
CA GLN A 93 -6.83 15.52 -2.67
C GLN A 93 -8.18 15.14 -2.05
N LYS A 94 -9.29 15.56 -2.69
CA LYS A 94 -10.63 15.30 -2.15
C LYS A 94 -10.95 13.81 -2.09
N LEU A 95 -10.47 13.02 -3.06
CA LEU A 95 -10.67 11.57 -3.02
C LEU A 95 -9.91 10.95 -1.84
N VAL A 96 -8.68 11.38 -1.55
CA VAL A 96 -7.95 10.94 -0.36
C VAL A 96 -8.68 11.33 0.93
N GLU A 97 -9.20 12.54 1.03
CA GLU A 97 -9.99 13.01 2.18
C GLU A 97 -11.27 12.16 2.37
N LEU A 98 -12.01 11.88 1.30
CA LEU A 98 -13.21 11.03 1.35
C LEU A 98 -12.88 9.60 1.77
N VAL A 99 -11.87 8.99 1.15
CA VAL A 99 -11.43 7.62 1.45
C VAL A 99 -11.04 7.50 2.92
N THR A 100 -10.23 8.42 3.45
CA THR A 100 -9.76 8.37 4.84
C THR A 100 -10.85 8.73 5.86
N SER A 101 -11.88 9.45 5.44
CA SER A 101 -13.06 9.76 6.25
C SER A 101 -14.02 8.57 6.37
N HIS A 102 -14.16 7.78 5.30
CA HIS A 102 -15.14 6.68 5.24
C HIS A 102 -14.55 5.27 5.43
N LEU A 103 -13.24 5.08 5.21
CA LEU A 103 -12.55 3.79 5.35
C LEU A 103 -11.45 3.88 6.41
N PRO A 104 -11.74 3.52 7.68
CA PRO A 104 -10.75 3.54 8.76
C PRO A 104 -9.43 2.82 8.43
N MET A 105 -9.48 1.70 7.69
CA MET A 105 -8.28 0.94 7.28
C MET A 105 -7.38 1.67 6.27
N PHE A 106 -7.84 2.81 5.73
CA PHE A 106 -7.08 3.71 4.87
C PHE A 106 -6.54 4.94 5.62
N ARG A 107 -7.00 5.19 6.86
CA ARG A 107 -6.57 6.33 7.69
C ARG A 107 -5.20 6.09 8.33
N ASP A 108 -4.20 6.11 7.48
CA ASP A 108 -2.79 5.96 7.85
C ASP A 108 -2.23 7.28 8.41
N THR A 109 -2.21 7.38 9.74
CA THR A 109 -1.73 8.51 10.51
C THR A 109 -0.81 8.03 11.64
N ALA A 110 0.14 8.88 12.05
CA ALA A 110 1.00 8.63 13.20
C ALA A 110 1.07 9.88 14.10
N LEU A 111 1.29 9.67 15.40
CA LEU A 111 1.52 10.75 16.36
C LEU A 111 3.04 10.93 16.54
N TYR A 112 3.57 12.08 16.18
CA TYR A 112 4.99 12.41 16.32
C TYR A 112 5.12 13.69 17.14
N ARG A 113 5.72 13.58 18.33
CA ARG A 113 5.97 14.72 19.24
C ARG A 113 4.75 15.63 19.43
N GLY A 114 3.58 15.01 19.66
CA GLY A 114 2.31 15.71 19.87
C GLY A 114 1.61 16.21 18.60
N LYS A 115 2.15 15.93 17.41
CA LYS A 115 1.56 16.33 16.12
C LYS A 115 1.10 15.10 15.34
N TRP A 116 -0.11 15.16 14.81
CA TRP A 116 -0.61 14.15 13.87
C TRP A 116 0.06 14.33 12.51
N VAL A 117 0.68 13.26 12.01
CA VAL A 117 1.33 13.18 10.71
C VAL A 117 0.49 12.26 9.81
N PRO A 118 -0.26 12.79 8.84
CA PRO A 118 -1.02 12.00 7.89
C PRO A 118 -0.14 11.53 6.73
N PHE A 119 0.05 10.21 6.61
CA PHE A 119 0.70 9.63 5.44
C PHE A 119 -0.31 9.22 4.37
N TYR A 120 -1.48 8.73 4.79
CA TYR A 120 -2.59 8.32 3.91
C TYR A 120 -2.18 7.42 2.75
N LYS A 121 -1.14 6.60 2.94
CA LYS A 121 -0.46 5.87 1.87
C LYS A 121 -1.42 5.09 0.97
N ARG A 122 -2.31 4.29 1.57
CA ARG A 122 -3.27 3.45 0.82
C ARG A 122 -4.30 4.28 0.06
N ALA A 123 -4.71 5.42 0.61
CA ALA A 123 -5.64 6.31 -0.06
C ALA A 123 -4.98 6.99 -1.26
N GLN A 124 -3.72 7.41 -1.11
CA GLN A 124 -2.94 7.96 -2.22
C GLN A 124 -2.70 6.91 -3.32
N ILE A 125 -2.37 5.66 -2.96
CA ILE A 125 -2.24 4.53 -3.91
C ILE A 125 -3.54 4.32 -4.68
N LEU A 126 -4.70 4.35 -4.02
CA LEU A 126 -5.99 4.19 -4.70
C LEU A 126 -6.19 5.26 -5.79
N VAL A 127 -5.83 6.52 -5.54
CA VAL A 127 -5.90 7.58 -6.56
C VAL A 127 -4.98 7.28 -7.74
N ALA A 128 -3.73 6.90 -7.46
CA ALA A 128 -2.75 6.58 -8.50
C ALA A 128 -3.13 5.34 -9.32
N ASP A 129 -3.72 4.32 -8.67
CA ASP A 129 -4.22 3.11 -9.31
C ASP A 129 -5.43 3.43 -10.22
N LEU A 130 -6.34 4.31 -9.79
CA LEU A 130 -7.45 4.78 -10.63
C LEU A 130 -6.91 5.55 -11.85
N TRP A 131 -5.97 6.47 -11.64
CA TRP A 131 -5.32 7.20 -12.74
C TRP A 131 -4.67 6.24 -13.74
N GLY A 132 -3.86 5.30 -13.26
CA GLY A 132 -3.16 4.32 -14.09
C GLY A 132 -4.10 3.36 -14.82
N THR A 133 -5.14 2.88 -14.14
CA THR A 133 -6.13 1.93 -14.69
C THR A 133 -6.95 2.56 -15.82
N PHE A 134 -7.39 3.80 -15.63
CA PHE A 134 -8.24 4.51 -16.59
C PHE A 134 -7.46 5.45 -17.51
N TRP A 135 -6.13 5.34 -17.57
CA TRP A 135 -5.26 6.13 -18.45
C TRP A 135 -5.48 7.65 -18.32
N GLY A 136 -5.72 8.12 -17.10
CA GLY A 136 -6.00 9.53 -16.81
C GLY A 136 -7.35 10.05 -17.32
N LYS A 137 -8.31 9.18 -17.67
CA LYS A 137 -9.62 9.54 -18.21
C LYS A 137 -10.75 9.06 -17.29
N GLY A 138 -11.91 9.70 -17.35
CA GLY A 138 -13.10 9.27 -16.60
C GLY A 138 -12.82 9.21 -15.09
N PHE A 139 -12.94 8.02 -14.49
CA PHE A 139 -12.65 7.83 -13.05
C PHE A 139 -11.18 8.04 -12.67
N GLY A 140 -10.27 8.02 -13.65
CA GLY A 140 -8.84 8.30 -13.43
C GLY A 140 -8.44 9.75 -13.74
N GLU A 141 -9.38 10.61 -14.13
CA GLU A 141 -9.08 12.00 -14.44
C GLU A 141 -8.89 12.82 -13.15
N PHE A 142 -7.65 13.22 -12.90
CA PHE A 142 -7.24 14.00 -11.73
C PHE A 142 -6.27 15.11 -12.16
N PRO A 143 -6.72 16.38 -12.28
CA PRO A 143 -5.84 17.49 -12.67
C PRO A 143 -4.77 17.84 -11.64
N ASP A 144 -4.98 17.45 -10.37
CA ASP A 144 -4.15 17.77 -9.19
C ASP A 144 -3.29 16.58 -8.73
N LEU A 145 -2.87 15.68 -9.64
CA LEU A 145 -2.03 14.53 -9.30
C LEU A 145 -0.67 14.89 -8.67
N SER A 146 -0.20 16.12 -8.87
CA SER A 146 0.99 16.65 -8.20
C SER A 146 0.83 16.80 -6.69
N TRP A 147 -0.39 16.70 -6.17
CA TRP A 147 -0.66 16.65 -4.73
C TRP A 147 -0.26 15.31 -4.10
N LEU A 148 -0.22 14.23 -4.88
CA LEU A 148 0.23 12.92 -4.39
C LEU A 148 1.73 12.93 -4.13
N THR A 149 2.13 12.32 -3.01
CA THR A 149 3.52 12.16 -2.61
C THR A 149 4.04 10.77 -2.99
N ALA A 150 5.31 10.47 -2.67
CA ALA A 150 5.76 9.09 -2.56
C ALA A 150 4.93 8.32 -1.53
N PHE A 151 4.76 7.03 -1.74
CA PHE A 151 3.94 6.16 -0.89
C PHE A 151 4.79 5.59 0.23
N ALA A 152 5.06 6.39 1.25
CA ALA A 152 5.93 6.10 2.40
C ALA A 152 5.75 4.68 2.98
N ASP A 153 6.49 3.73 2.41
CA ASP A 153 6.46 2.31 2.75
C ASP A 153 7.80 1.85 3.31
N TYR A 154 7.94 0.53 3.49
CA TYR A 154 9.16 -0.03 4.04
C TYR A 154 10.22 -0.31 2.97
N LYS A 155 9.92 -0.24 1.66
CA LYS A 155 10.82 -0.58 0.55
C LYS A 155 11.62 0.62 0.06
N LEU A 156 10.95 1.75 -0.15
CA LEU A 156 11.61 2.99 -0.55
C LEU A 156 12.73 3.45 0.41
N PRO A 157 12.56 3.48 1.74
CA PRO A 157 13.64 3.87 2.64
C PRO A 157 14.88 2.97 2.52
N GLN A 158 14.72 1.69 2.13
CA GLN A 158 15.84 0.76 1.97
C GLN A 158 16.70 1.13 0.78
N ILE A 159 16.08 1.32 -0.39
CA ILE A 159 16.81 1.71 -1.59
C ILE A 159 17.37 3.13 -1.47
N LEU A 160 16.64 4.04 -0.82
CA LEU A 160 17.14 5.40 -0.59
C LEU A 160 18.33 5.41 0.37
N TRP A 161 18.33 4.56 1.41
CA TRP A 161 19.48 4.39 2.29
C TRP A 161 20.67 3.72 1.58
N ASP A 162 20.44 2.64 0.84
CA ASP A 162 21.46 1.95 0.02
C ASP A 162 22.17 2.89 -0.95
N ARG A 163 21.42 3.84 -1.53
CA ARG A 163 21.96 4.85 -2.46
C ARG A 163 22.47 6.14 -1.79
N GLY A 164 22.46 6.20 -0.47
CA GLY A 164 22.93 7.36 0.29
C GLY A 164 22.03 8.60 0.19
N ALA A 165 20.80 8.45 -0.31
CA ALA A 165 19.80 9.53 -0.35
C ALA A 165 19.13 9.75 1.02
N ILE A 166 19.13 8.73 1.89
CA ILE A 166 18.76 8.87 3.30
C ILE A 166 19.94 8.42 4.16
N CYS A 167 20.29 9.24 5.16
CA CYS A 167 21.30 8.91 6.16
C CYS A 167 20.63 8.54 7.47
N LEU A 168 20.92 7.33 7.96
CA LEU A 168 20.37 6.86 9.24
C LEU A 168 21.31 7.20 10.39
N ALA A 169 20.73 7.51 11.56
CA ALA A 169 21.50 7.57 12.80
C ALA A 169 22.17 6.20 13.05
N PRO A 170 23.43 6.15 13.56
CA PRO A 170 24.14 4.90 13.79
C PRO A 170 23.37 3.88 14.64
N SER A 171 22.61 4.36 15.63
CA SER A 171 21.74 3.53 16.46
C SER A 171 20.64 2.84 15.65
N LEU A 172 19.88 3.60 14.85
CA LEU A 172 18.81 3.08 14.00
C LEU A 172 19.36 2.12 12.92
N ALA A 173 20.48 2.49 12.29
CA ALA A 173 21.17 1.62 11.34
C ALA A 173 21.56 0.28 11.99
N GLY A 174 22.15 0.32 13.19
CA GLY A 174 22.52 -0.87 13.95
C GLY A 174 21.34 -1.79 14.22
N ARG A 175 20.20 -1.23 14.64
CA ARG A 175 18.96 -1.99 14.89
C ARG A 175 18.40 -2.65 13.63
N ILE A 176 18.37 -1.91 12.51
CA ILE A 176 17.94 -2.46 11.21
C ILE A 176 18.86 -3.59 10.75
N LEU A 177 20.18 -3.42 10.87
CA LEU A 177 21.16 -4.45 10.53
C LEU A 177 21.04 -5.69 11.41
N ALA A 178 20.72 -5.51 12.70
CA ALA A 178 20.42 -6.58 13.64
C ALA A 178 19.05 -7.24 13.40
N ARG A 179 18.28 -6.78 12.40
CA ARG A 179 16.91 -7.23 12.10
C ARG A 179 15.94 -7.05 13.27
N GLU A 180 16.21 -6.06 14.12
CA GLU A 180 15.31 -5.70 15.18
C GLU A 180 14.06 -5.05 14.60
N LEU A 181 12.91 -5.35 15.19
CA LEU A 181 11.66 -4.73 14.82
C LEU A 181 11.69 -3.25 15.21
N ILE A 182 11.52 -2.36 14.23
CA ILE A 182 11.21 -0.96 14.47
C ILE A 182 9.68 -0.88 14.67
N PRO A 183 9.20 -0.51 15.88
CA PRO A 183 7.77 -0.54 16.16
C PRO A 183 6.99 0.47 15.29
N ARG A 184 5.83 0.05 14.79
CA ARG A 184 4.91 0.97 14.08
C ARG A 184 4.54 2.15 15.00
N GLY A 185 4.69 3.38 14.50
CA GLY A 185 4.38 4.59 15.24
C GLY A 185 5.45 5.02 16.25
N SER A 186 6.61 4.36 16.30
CA SER A 186 7.78 4.92 17.00
C SER A 186 8.29 6.17 16.29
N GLU A 187 9.04 7.02 17.00
CA GLU A 187 9.66 8.20 16.36
C GLU A 187 10.51 7.79 15.15
N GLU A 188 11.33 6.75 15.27
CA GLU A 188 12.17 6.26 14.17
C GLU A 188 11.36 5.78 12.97
N GLU A 189 10.24 5.08 13.18
CA GLU A 189 9.39 4.62 12.08
C GLU A 189 8.74 5.80 11.35
N VAL A 190 8.26 6.80 12.10
CA VAL A 190 7.66 8.01 11.53
C VAL A 190 8.70 8.86 10.81
N GLU A 191 9.89 9.02 11.39
CA GLU A 191 11.02 9.74 10.80
C GLU A 191 11.49 9.09 9.51
N LEU A 192 11.63 7.75 9.46
CA LEU A 192 11.96 7.02 8.24
C LEU A 192 10.95 7.26 7.12
N ARG A 193 9.66 7.21 7.46
CA ARG A 193 8.57 7.41 6.49
C ARG A 193 8.52 8.86 5.99
N ALA A 194 8.68 9.83 6.88
CA ALA A 194 8.73 11.25 6.53
C ALA A 194 9.96 11.57 5.67
N ALA A 195 11.14 11.08 6.06
CA ALA A 195 12.38 11.24 5.30
C ALA A 195 12.28 10.63 3.90
N THR A 196 11.58 9.50 3.76
CA THR A 196 11.28 8.89 2.45
C THR A 196 10.50 9.84 1.54
N VAL A 197 9.44 10.47 2.07
CA VAL A 197 8.65 11.44 1.29
C VAL A 197 9.53 12.62 0.87
N VAL A 198 10.26 13.22 1.82
CA VAL A 198 11.13 14.37 1.55
C VAL A 198 12.21 14.04 0.52
N ALA A 199 12.90 12.91 0.66
CA ALA A 199 13.94 12.50 -0.28
C ALA A 199 13.42 12.30 -1.70
N VAL A 200 12.18 11.81 -1.87
CA VAL A 200 11.56 11.70 -3.19
C VAL A 200 11.17 13.07 -3.75
N GLU A 201 10.64 13.98 -2.93
CA GLU A 201 10.36 15.37 -3.37
C GLU A 201 11.64 16.09 -3.83
N GLU A 202 12.74 15.93 -3.10
CA GLU A 202 14.05 16.46 -3.50
C GLU A 202 14.53 15.85 -4.83
N LEU A 203 14.41 14.53 -4.99
CA LEU A 203 14.75 13.85 -6.24
C LEU A 203 13.89 14.35 -7.42
N VAL A 204 12.60 14.59 -7.20
CA VAL A 204 11.71 15.21 -8.19
C VAL A 204 12.20 16.61 -8.57
N GLY A 205 12.59 17.43 -7.59
CA GLY A 205 13.17 18.75 -7.82
C GLY A 205 14.42 18.69 -8.71
N LEU A 206 15.37 17.81 -8.35
CA LEU A 206 16.61 17.59 -9.11
C LEU A 206 16.38 17.07 -10.54
N LEU A 207 15.31 16.30 -10.76
CA LEU A 207 14.92 15.81 -12.08
C LEU A 207 14.30 16.93 -12.91
N ARG A 208 13.45 17.77 -12.31
CA ARG A 208 12.85 18.95 -12.97
C ARG A 208 13.90 19.97 -13.40
N GLU A 209 14.89 20.24 -12.56
CA GLU A 209 16.05 21.09 -12.92
C GLU A 209 16.82 20.56 -14.15
N ARG A 210 16.75 19.26 -14.41
CA ARG A 210 17.33 18.59 -15.58
C ARG A 210 16.35 18.44 -16.75
N GLY A 211 15.22 19.16 -16.71
CA GLY A 211 14.20 19.14 -17.76
C GLY A 211 13.36 17.86 -17.81
N ARG A 212 13.26 17.13 -16.69
CA ARG A 212 12.39 15.95 -16.57
C ARG A 212 11.13 16.31 -15.77
N GLU A 213 10.00 16.40 -16.46
CA GLU A 213 8.69 16.50 -15.83
C GLU A 213 8.27 15.14 -15.26
N ILE A 214 8.22 15.04 -13.94
CA ILE A 214 7.82 13.83 -13.21
C ILE A 214 7.14 14.19 -11.90
N LEU A 215 6.20 13.34 -11.48
CA LEU A 215 5.47 13.46 -10.22
C LEU A 215 6.04 12.53 -9.15
N PRO A 216 5.90 12.85 -7.85
CA PRO A 216 6.47 12.06 -6.76
C PRO A 216 6.07 10.59 -6.77
N PHE A 217 4.78 10.28 -7.00
CA PHE A 217 4.31 8.89 -7.07
C PHE A 217 4.88 8.11 -8.27
N GLN A 218 5.27 8.80 -9.35
CA GLN A 218 5.92 8.15 -10.50
C GLN A 218 7.37 7.78 -10.16
N VAL A 219 8.08 8.65 -9.41
CA VAL A 219 9.40 8.32 -8.87
C VAL A 219 9.32 7.15 -7.89
N ASP A 220 8.29 7.11 -7.04
CA ASP A 220 7.99 5.97 -6.17
C ASP A 220 7.91 4.66 -6.98
N TRP A 221 7.11 4.63 -8.05
CA TRP A 221 6.98 3.44 -8.90
C TRP A 221 8.31 3.01 -9.52
N LEU A 222 9.15 3.97 -9.95
CA LEU A 222 10.48 3.67 -10.48
C LEU A 222 11.37 3.03 -9.40
N LEU A 223 11.43 3.63 -8.20
CA LEU A 223 12.22 3.11 -7.08
C LEU A 223 11.72 1.74 -6.62
N TRP A 224 10.40 1.56 -6.54
CA TRP A 224 9.78 0.30 -6.17
C TRP A 224 10.13 -0.80 -7.17
N ASN A 225 10.03 -0.52 -8.47
CA ASN A 225 10.40 -1.47 -9.52
C ASN A 225 11.89 -1.83 -9.48
N LEU A 226 12.76 -0.85 -9.20
CA LEU A 226 14.19 -1.10 -8.99
C LEU A 226 14.40 -2.03 -7.79
N SER A 227 13.65 -1.86 -6.69
CA SER A 227 13.75 -2.71 -5.49
C SER A 227 13.36 -4.17 -5.72
N GLN A 228 12.55 -4.47 -6.73
CA GLN A 228 12.16 -5.86 -7.06
C GLN A 228 13.29 -6.66 -7.73
N ARG A 229 14.31 -6.00 -8.29
CA ARG A 229 15.43 -6.66 -8.99
C ARG A 229 16.46 -7.27 -8.04
N GLY A 230 16.22 -7.21 -6.73
CA GLY A 230 17.10 -7.72 -5.69
C GLY A 230 18.26 -6.76 -5.43
N PHE A 231 18.21 -6.08 -4.30
CA PHE A 231 19.41 -5.45 -3.73
C PHE A 231 19.94 -6.39 -2.63
N PRO A 232 21.27 -6.64 -2.57
CA PRO A 232 21.84 -7.66 -1.69
C PRO A 232 21.69 -7.37 -0.19
N PHE A 233 21.08 -6.26 0.20
CA PHE A 233 20.91 -5.89 1.60
C PHE A 233 19.47 -5.41 1.85
N LEU A 234 18.87 -5.91 2.94
CA LEU A 234 17.52 -5.66 3.48
C LEU A 234 16.36 -6.55 3.01
N ILE A 235 16.21 -7.68 3.72
CA ILE A 235 14.90 -8.26 4.00
C ILE A 235 14.45 -7.75 5.37
N ILE A 236 13.58 -6.74 5.40
CA ILE A 236 12.72 -6.49 6.57
C ILE A 236 11.52 -7.42 6.42
N ALA A 237 11.50 -8.51 7.18
CA ALA A 237 10.37 -9.43 7.20
C ALA A 237 9.27 -8.89 8.12
N PRO A 238 7.98 -8.97 7.74
CA PRO A 238 6.90 -8.89 8.72
C PRO A 238 6.92 -10.18 9.54
N SER A 239 7.31 -10.10 10.81
CA SER A 239 7.26 -11.26 11.72
C SER A 239 5.80 -11.61 12.08
N PRO A 240 5.39 -12.88 12.00
CA PRO A 240 4.24 -13.37 12.74
C PRO A 240 4.64 -13.48 14.22
N GLY A 241 3.82 -12.95 15.12
CA GLY A 241 4.10 -12.90 16.55
C GLY A 241 4.29 -14.29 17.20
N PRO A 242 4.83 -14.34 18.43
CA PRO A 242 5.19 -15.60 19.09
C PRO A 242 3.95 -16.42 19.45
N ILE A 243 3.87 -17.63 18.92
CA ILE A 243 3.03 -18.70 19.48
C ILE A 243 3.72 -19.15 20.77
N SER A 244 3.13 -18.80 21.90
CA SER A 244 3.51 -19.41 23.18
C SER A 244 2.89 -20.81 23.23
N HIS A 245 3.74 -21.83 23.17
CA HIS A 245 3.39 -23.15 23.67
C HIS A 245 3.62 -23.15 25.18
N GLY A 246 2.54 -23.24 25.94
CA GLY A 246 2.55 -23.44 27.38
C GLY A 246 1.53 -24.51 27.75
N VAL A 247 2.06 -25.73 27.94
CA VAL A 247 1.52 -26.95 28.58
C VAL A 247 0.23 -27.53 28.02
#